data_AF-A0A5B7IA11-F1
#
_entry.id   AF-A0A5B7IA11-F1
#
_cell.length_a   1.000
_cell.length_b   1.000
_cell.length_c   1.000
_cell.angle_alpha   90.00
_cell.angle_beta   90.00
_cell.angle_gamma   90.00
#
_symmetry.space_group_name_H-M   'P 1'
#
loop_
_entity.id
_entity.type
_entity.pdbx_description
1 polymer ?
#
loop_
_entity_poly.entity_id
_entity_poly.type
_entity_poly.pdbx_seq_one_letter_code
_entity_poly.pdbx_strand_id
1 'polypeptide(L)'
;MAEKKKESERKMMSEIIDVYRSLPALWKIKSNEYSEREKKADAYKILYGKYKKHYPNATLQEMKKKINTLRTNFRAELRKVERSEKCAATVVLSCHALPSRPGHYSTSYAHLLLFFRFGVS
;
A
#
# COMPACT_ATOMS: atom_id res chain seq x y z
N MET A 1 -24.75 -10.90 14.26
CA MET A 1 -24.80 -10.62 12.80
C MET A 1 -23.65 -9.76 12.28
N ALA A 2 -23.04 -8.86 13.08
CA ALA A 2 -21.94 -8.01 12.63
C ALA A 2 -20.63 -8.76 12.29
N GLU A 3 -20.34 -9.87 12.98
CA GLU A 3 -19.07 -10.60 12.81
C GLU A 3 -18.92 -11.23 11.42
N LYS A 4 -20.02 -11.77 10.86
CA LYS A 4 -19.99 -12.38 9.51
C LYS A 4 -19.73 -11.36 8.39
N LYS A 5 -20.18 -10.11 8.57
CA LYS A 5 -19.93 -9.02 7.60
C LYS A 5 -18.46 -8.61 7.59
N LYS A 6 -17.80 -8.64 8.75
CA LYS A 6 -16.38 -8.29 8.87
C LYS A 6 -15.47 -9.36 8.27
N GLU A 7 -15.81 -10.64 8.45
CA GLU A 7 -15.05 -11.75 7.86
C GLU A 7 -15.13 -11.73 6.32
N SER A 8 -16.32 -11.52 5.75
CA SER A 8 -16.45 -11.41 4.29
C SER A 8 -15.66 -10.22 3.76
N GLU A 9 -15.74 -9.06 4.41
CA GLU A 9 -14.93 -7.89 4.05
C GLU A 9 -13.42 -8.18 4.07
N ARG A 10 -12.91 -8.87 5.10
CA ARG A 10 -11.49 -9.25 5.17
C ARG A 10 -11.08 -10.17 4.03
N LYS A 11 -11.90 -11.18 3.71
CA LYS A 11 -11.64 -12.10 2.60
C LYS A 11 -11.63 -11.36 1.26
N MET A 12 -12.64 -10.52 1.01
CA MET A 12 -12.72 -9.69 -0.19
C MET A 12 -11.49 -8.79 -0.35
N MET A 13 -11.08 -8.12 0.74
CA MET A 13 -9.90 -7.25 0.71
C MET A 13 -8.62 -8.04 0.44
N SER A 14 -8.49 -9.26 0.99
CA SER A 14 -7.32 -10.12 0.75
C SER A 14 -7.21 -10.49 -0.73
N GLU A 15 -8.31 -10.92 -1.36
CA GLU A 15 -8.34 -11.22 -2.80
C GLU A 15 -7.95 -10.00 -3.66
N ILE A 16 -8.40 -8.80 -3.30
CA ILE A 16 -8.04 -7.56 -4.00
C ILE A 16 -6.54 -7.26 -3.83
N ILE A 17 -5.98 -7.49 -2.64
CA ILE A 17 -4.56 -7.29 -2.36
C ILE A 17 -3.70 -8.27 -3.17
N ASP A 18 -4.13 -9.52 -3.30
CA ASP A 18 -3.41 -10.54 -4.07
C ASP A 18 -3.35 -10.17 -5.55
N VAL A 19 -4.47 -9.72 -6.12
CA VAL A 19 -4.53 -9.22 -7.51
C VAL A 19 -3.69 -7.95 -7.65
N TYR A 20 -3.69 -7.06 -6.67
CA TYR A 20 -2.84 -5.88 -6.70
C TYR A 20 -1.35 -6.24 -6.74
N ARG A 21 -0.92 -7.26 -5.97
CA ARG A 21 0.46 -7.76 -5.98
C ARG A 21 0.85 -8.38 -7.32
N SER A 22 -0.05 -9.08 -8.00
CA SER A 22 0.24 -9.68 -9.31
C SER A 22 0.36 -8.67 -10.45
N LEU A 23 0.06 -7.38 -10.22
CA LEU A 23 0.05 -6.32 -11.22
C LEU A 23 1.26 -5.36 -11.07
N PRO A 24 2.45 -5.73 -11.57
CA PRO A 24 3.67 -4.92 -11.40
C PRO A 24 3.54 -3.51 -11.98
N ALA A 25 2.74 -3.32 -13.03
CA ALA A 25 2.45 -2.01 -13.61
C ALA A 25 1.87 -0.98 -12.60
N LEU A 26 1.27 -1.43 -11.50
CA LEU A 26 0.65 -0.55 -10.50
C LEU A 26 1.60 -0.12 -9.37
N TRP A 27 2.63 -0.90 -9.07
CA TRP A 27 3.44 -0.73 -7.86
C TRP A 27 4.94 -0.94 -8.07
N LYS A 28 5.37 -1.69 -9.08
CA LYS A 28 6.78 -2.01 -9.32
C LYS A 28 7.44 -0.95 -10.19
N ILE A 29 7.92 0.11 -9.56
CA ILE A 29 8.51 1.30 -10.21
C ILE A 29 9.66 0.95 -11.15
N LYS A 30 10.50 -0.01 -10.75
CA LYS A 30 11.66 -0.46 -11.54
C LYS A 30 11.28 -1.32 -12.75
N SER A 31 9.99 -1.63 -12.96
CA SER A 31 9.54 -2.36 -14.15
C SER A 31 9.25 -1.39 -15.29
N ASN A 32 9.55 -1.79 -16.53
CA ASN A 32 9.20 -1.02 -17.72
C ASN A 32 7.69 -0.75 -17.80
N GLU A 33 6.89 -1.75 -17.39
CA GLU A 33 5.44 -1.71 -17.36
C GLU A 33 4.85 -0.61 -16.47
N TYR A 34 5.63 -0.12 -15.50
CA TYR A 34 5.22 0.97 -14.63
C TYR A 34 5.17 2.32 -15.36
N SER A 35 6.06 2.51 -16.34
CA SER A 35 6.13 3.72 -17.17
C SER A 35 5.07 3.70 -18.28
N GLU A 36 4.62 2.52 -18.68
CA GLU A 36 3.62 2.33 -19.74
C GLU A 36 2.22 2.70 -19.25
N ARG A 37 1.68 3.81 -19.76
CA ARG A 37 0.36 4.33 -19.37
C ARG A 37 -0.77 3.36 -19.67
N GLU A 38 -0.69 2.65 -20.80
CA GLU A 38 -1.71 1.70 -21.26
C GLU A 38 -1.76 0.48 -20.35
N LYS A 39 -0.62 -0.19 -20.10
CA LYS A 39 -0.53 -1.31 -19.15
C LYS A 39 -1.02 -0.93 -17.76
N LYS A 40 -0.73 0.29 -17.30
CA LYS A 40 -1.24 0.80 -16.02
C LYS A 40 -2.76 0.95 -16.04
N ALA A 41 -3.34 1.47 -17.12
CA ALA A 41 -4.78 1.57 -17.28
C ALA A 41 -5.45 0.19 -17.27
N ASP A 42 -4.87 -0.78 -17.99
CA ASP A 42 -5.40 -2.15 -18.06
C ASP A 42 -5.26 -2.90 -16.74
N ALA A 43 -4.14 -2.74 -16.04
CA ALA A 43 -3.98 -3.26 -14.68
C ALA A 43 -5.05 -2.70 -13.73
N TYR A 44 -5.37 -1.40 -13.81
CA TYR A 44 -6.47 -0.83 -13.03
C TYR A 44 -7.84 -1.38 -13.43
N LYS A 45 -8.09 -1.67 -14.71
CA LYS A 45 -9.34 -2.32 -15.16
C LYS A 45 -9.46 -3.74 -14.59
N ILE A 46 -8.38 -4.52 -14.59
CA ILE A 46 -8.36 -5.89 -14.04
C ILE A 46 -8.67 -5.85 -12.53
N LEU A 47 -7.98 -4.97 -11.80
CA LEU A 47 -8.20 -4.79 -10.36
C LEU A 47 -9.65 -4.36 -10.07
N TYR A 48 -10.18 -3.44 -10.87
CA TYR A 48 -11.55 -2.96 -10.74
C TYR A 48 -12.60 -4.02 -11.06
N GLY A 49 -12.36 -4.86 -12.05
CA GLY A 49 -13.24 -5.98 -12.37
C GLY A 49 -13.44 -6.91 -11.18
N LYS A 50 -12.37 -7.16 -10.40
CA LYS A 50 -12.44 -7.94 -9.14
C LYS A 50 -13.16 -7.17 -8.03
N TYR A 51 -12.86 -5.88 -7.88
CA TYR A 51 -13.52 -5.02 -6.89
C TYR A 51 -15.05 -4.92 -7.12
N LYS A 52 -15.48 -4.80 -8.37
CA LYS A 52 -16.89 -4.65 -8.76
C LYS A 52 -17.72 -5.91 -8.48
N LYS A 53 -17.12 -7.10 -8.46
CA LYS A 53 -17.82 -8.34 -8.06
C LYS A 53 -18.36 -8.27 -6.64
N HIS A 54 -17.64 -7.56 -5.77
CA HIS A 54 -17.97 -7.39 -4.36
C HIS A 54 -18.79 -6.13 -4.10
N TYR A 55 -18.54 -5.07 -4.88
CA TYR A 55 -19.26 -3.79 -4.81
C TYR A 55 -19.79 -3.39 -6.19
N PRO A 56 -20.99 -3.86 -6.59
CA PRO A 56 -21.50 -3.65 -7.95
C PRO A 56 -21.72 -2.18 -8.32
N ASN A 57 -22.00 -1.34 -7.33
CA ASN A 57 -22.28 0.09 -7.50
C ASN A 57 -21.04 0.98 -7.36
N ALA A 58 -19.88 0.41 -7.03
CA ALA A 58 -18.70 1.20 -6.76
C ALA A 58 -17.97 1.59 -8.04
N THR A 59 -17.36 2.78 -8.03
CA THR A 59 -16.65 3.37 -9.16
C THR A 59 -15.15 3.04 -9.13
N LEU A 60 -14.49 3.21 -10.29
CA LEU A 60 -13.04 3.05 -10.38
C LEU A 60 -12.29 3.99 -9.42
N GLN A 61 -12.83 5.19 -9.17
CA GLN A 61 -12.25 6.17 -8.26
C GLN A 61 -12.33 5.70 -6.81
N GLU A 62 -13.45 5.10 -6.39
CA GLU A 62 -13.59 4.55 -5.04
C GLU A 62 -12.63 3.39 -4.79
N MET A 63 -12.46 2.50 -5.78
CA MET A 63 -11.45 1.45 -5.70
C MET A 63 -10.04 2.05 -5.55
N LYS A 64 -9.67 3.03 -6.38
CA LYS A 64 -8.36 3.71 -6.29
C LYS A 64 -8.17 4.36 -4.92
N LYS A 65 -9.19 5.03 -4.40
CA LYS A 65 -9.19 5.65 -3.06
C LYS A 65 -8.97 4.60 -1.99
N LYS A 66 -9.69 3.48 -2.04
CA LYS A 66 -9.56 2.36 -1.10
C LYS A 66 -8.14 1.80 -1.08
N ILE A 67 -7.56 1.54 -2.25
CA ILE A 67 -6.16 1.07 -2.38
C ILE A 67 -5.19 2.11 -1.82
N ASN A 68 -5.40 3.39 -2.09
CA ASN A 68 -4.53 4.45 -1.58
C ASN A 68 -4.59 4.57 -0.04
N THR A 69 -5.79 4.45 0.54
CA THR A 69 -5.96 4.38 1.99
C THR A 69 -5.24 3.18 2.58
N LEU A 70 -5.38 1.99 1.99
CA LEU A 70 -4.67 0.78 2.44
C LEU A 70 -3.15 0.98 2.41
N ARG A 71 -2.61 1.51 1.30
CA ARG A 71 -1.18 1.82 1.18
C ARG A 71 -0.71 2.81 2.24
N THR A 72 -1.50 3.84 2.50
CA THR A 72 -1.14 4.89 3.47
C THR A 72 -1.13 4.36 4.89
N ASN A 73 -2.16 3.61 5.27
CA ASN A 73 -2.28 2.99 6.59
C ASN A 73 -1.14 1.99 6.81
N PHE A 74 -0.89 1.11 5.85
CA PHE A 74 0.19 0.12 5.94
C PHE A 74 1.57 0.77 6.10
N ARG A 75 1.85 1.84 5.35
CA ARG A 75 3.09 2.61 5.52
C ARG A 75 3.17 3.32 6.87
N ALA A 76 2.04 3.78 7.42
CA ALA A 76 2.01 4.40 8.74
C ALA A 76 2.33 3.39 9.84
N GLU A 77 1.73 2.20 9.78
CA GLU A 77 2.01 1.12 10.73
C GLU A 77 3.45 0.63 10.61
N LEU A 78 3.98 0.43 9.40
CA LEU A 78 5.38 0.03 9.22
C LEU A 78 6.34 1.07 9.84
N ARG A 79 6.10 2.38 9.65
CA ARG A 79 6.93 3.40 10.29
C ARG A 79 6.87 3.36 11.81
N LYS A 80 5.75 2.94 12.43
CA LYS A 80 5.67 2.78 13.88
C LYS A 80 6.56 1.63 14.33
N VAL A 81 6.49 0.48 13.65
CA VAL A 81 7.32 -0.69 13.93
C VAL A 81 8.81 -0.34 13.74
N GLU A 82 9.19 0.25 12.61
CA GLU A 82 10.57 0.68 12.35
C GLU A 82 11.09 1.68 13.40
N ARG A 83 10.24 2.58 13.89
CA ARG A 83 10.61 3.51 14.97
C ARG A 83 10.82 2.78 16.28
N SER A 84 9.95 1.83 16.63
CA SER A 84 10.12 1.00 17.84
C SER A 84 11.40 0.18 17.78
N GLU A 85 11.72 -0.43 16.63
CA GLU A 85 12.96 -1.18 16.41
C GLU A 85 14.21 -0.28 16.49
N LYS A 86 14.16 0.91 15.88
CA LYS A 86 15.27 1.88 15.94
C LYS A 86 15.45 2.50 17.32
N CYS A 87 14.37 2.77 18.05
CA CYS A 87 14.44 3.26 19.42
C CYS A 87 14.95 2.18 20.39
N ALA A 88 14.65 0.90 20.16
CA ALA A 88 15.27 -0.20 20.92
C ALA A 88 16.80 -0.26 20.73
N ALA A 89 17.29 0.09 19.54
CA ALA A 89 18.74 0.17 19.26
C ALA A 89 19.42 1.48 19.73
N THR A 90 18.66 2.47 20.21
CA THR A 90 19.16 3.82 20.55
C THR A 90 18.92 4.20 22.02
N VAL A 91 18.84 3.23 22.94
CA VAL A 91 18.69 3.54 24.38
C VAL A 91 19.97 4.12 25.00
N VAL A 92 21.09 4.23 24.27
CA VAL A 92 22.34 4.69 24.89
C VAL A 92 22.64 6.20 24.74
N LEU A 93 22.06 6.96 23.81
CA LEU A 93 22.45 8.36 23.67
C LEU A 93 21.29 9.34 23.40
N SER A 94 20.98 10.07 24.47
CA SER A 94 20.55 11.46 24.49
C SER A 94 19.10 11.77 24.13
N CYS A 95 18.36 12.14 25.20
CA CYS A 95 17.39 13.22 25.19
C CYS A 95 17.79 14.39 24.26
N HIS A 96 16.79 15.09 23.71
CA HIS A 96 16.88 16.29 22.85
C HIS A 96 17.31 16.08 21.37
N ALA A 97 16.35 15.74 20.50
CA ALA A 97 16.27 16.34 19.18
C ALA A 97 14.84 16.23 18.60
N LEU A 98 14.34 17.37 18.12
CA LEU A 98 12.99 17.67 17.62
C LEU A 98 12.44 16.64 16.61
N PRO A 99 11.10 16.41 16.56
CA PRO A 99 10.48 15.79 15.41
C PRO A 99 10.43 16.82 14.26
N SER A 100 11.55 16.97 13.56
CA SER A 100 11.56 17.60 12.24
C SER A 100 10.54 16.88 11.36
N ARG A 101 9.47 17.59 10.98
CA ARG A 101 8.65 17.22 9.82
C ARG A 101 9.47 17.53 8.56
N PRO A 102 9.86 16.56 7.72
CA PRO A 102 9.94 16.78 6.29
C PRO A 102 8.52 16.50 5.76
N GLY A 103 7.80 17.43 5.14
CA GLY A 103 8.21 18.26 4.02
C GLY A 103 7.29 17.88 2.86
N HIS A 104 6.71 18.89 2.22
CA HIS A 104 5.91 18.73 1.00
C HIS A 104 6.83 18.24 -0.12
N TYR A 105 6.78 16.95 -0.47
CA TYR A 105 7.37 16.45 -1.71
C TYR A 105 6.50 15.35 -2.30
N SER A 106 6.05 15.58 -3.53
CA SER A 106 5.47 14.58 -4.42
C SER A 106 6.48 13.44 -4.63
N THR A 107 6.45 12.44 -3.75
CA THR A 107 7.38 11.31 -3.73
C THR A 107 6.59 10.04 -4.00
N SER A 108 6.01 9.93 -5.19
CA SER A 108 5.30 8.73 -5.63
C SER A 108 6.22 7.49 -5.70
N TYR A 109 7.55 7.64 -5.50
CA TYR A 109 8.52 6.61 -5.93
C TYR A 109 9.61 6.16 -4.95
N ALA A 110 9.94 6.89 -3.88
CA ALA A 110 11.04 6.45 -2.98
C ALA A 110 10.63 5.37 -1.96
N HIS A 111 9.34 5.21 -1.64
CA HIS A 111 8.89 4.35 -0.53
C HIS A 111 8.36 2.98 -0.95
N LEU A 112 8.32 2.69 -2.24
CA LEU A 112 8.08 1.33 -2.76
C LEU A 112 9.40 0.53 -2.86
N LEU A 113 10.57 1.18 -2.70
CA LEU A 113 11.88 0.51 -2.68
C LEU A 113 12.27 -0.08 -1.32
N LEU A 114 11.61 0.31 -0.22
CA LEU A 114 11.88 -0.24 1.12
C LEU A 114 10.85 -1.27 1.57
N PHE A 115 9.69 -1.38 0.91
CA PHE A 115 8.68 -2.39 1.24
C PHE A 115 8.94 -3.77 0.60
N PHE A 116 9.93 -3.88 -0.27
CA PHE A 116 10.33 -5.13 -0.93
C PHE A 116 11.86 -5.32 -0.89
N ARG A 117 12.53 -4.84 0.17
CA ARG A 117 13.95 -5.15 0.45
C ARG A 117 14.12 -6.24 1.52
N PHE A 118 13.02 -6.85 1.95
CA PHE A 118 12.97 -8.18 2.54
C PHE A 118 12.02 -9.03 1.69
N GLY A 119 12.51 -9.36 0.49
CA GLY A 119 11.95 -10.48 -0.26
C GLY A 119 12.31 -11.75 0.51
N VAL A 120 11.27 -12.47 0.90
CA VAL A 120 11.31 -13.87 1.33
C VAL A 120 12.32 -14.63 0.47
N SER A 121 13.33 -15.21 1.13
CA SER A 121 14.04 -16.40 0.71
C SER A 121 14.32 -17.24 1.94
#